data_AF-A0AAX3SB47-F1
#
_entry.id   AF-A0AAX3SB47-F1
#
_cell.length_a   1.000
_cell.length_b   1.000
_cell.length_c   1.000
_cell.angle_alpha   90.00
_cell.angle_beta   90.00
_cell.angle_gamma   90.00
#
_symmetry.space_group_name_H-M   'P 1'
#
loop_
_entity.id
_entity.type
_entity.pdbx_description
1 polymer ?
#
loop_
_entity_poly.entity_id
_entity_poly.type
_entity_poly.pdbx_seq_one_letter_code
_entity_poly.pdbx_strand_id
1 'polypeptide(L)'
;MSMDRIQHWVSTLRTEWPFKLRMRLWPLVIGVLFLCCMATGLAVVTTTHMTRVQFAQLQQLEQEKNQLQTEWGQLLLEEGAWSTPARIEQIATERLDMRIPDVNDVEVIRP
;
A
#
# COMPACT_ATOMS: atom_id res chain seq x y z
N MET A 1 57.70 0.40 55.26
CA MET A 1 56.30 0.88 55.24
C MET A 1 56.00 1.49 53.87
N SER A 2 55.66 0.67 52.86
CA SER A 2 54.86 1.02 51.65
C SER A 2 55.02 -0.01 50.51
N MET A 3 56.13 -0.75 50.42
CA MET A 3 56.42 -1.57 49.23
C MET A 3 55.62 -2.89 49.16
N ASP A 4 55.41 -3.53 50.31
CA ASP A 4 54.71 -4.81 50.47
C ASP A 4 53.20 -4.66 50.23
N ARG A 5 52.70 -3.41 50.32
CA ARG A 5 51.30 -3.11 50.06
C ARG A 5 50.97 -3.15 48.57
N ILE A 6 51.92 -2.78 47.73
CA ILE A 6 51.71 -2.65 46.28
C ILE A 6 51.66 -4.04 45.61
N GLN A 7 52.38 -5.03 46.14
CA GLN A 7 52.47 -6.36 45.54
C GLN A 7 51.16 -7.17 45.64
N HIS A 8 50.37 -6.98 46.69
CA HIS A 8 49.07 -7.67 46.79
C HIS A 8 47.99 -7.06 45.90
N TRP A 9 48.03 -5.75 45.63
CA TRP A 9 47.10 -5.12 44.67
C TRP A 9 47.42 -5.48 43.20
N VAL A 10 48.67 -5.84 42.89
CA VAL A 10 49.08 -6.23 41.53
C VAL A 10 48.72 -7.69 41.20
N SER A 11 48.74 -8.57 42.19
CA SER A 11 48.37 -9.99 41.99
C SER A 11 46.87 -10.19 41.82
N THR A 12 46.04 -9.43 42.55
CA THR A 12 44.58 -9.43 42.37
C THR A 12 44.15 -8.85 41.01
N LEU A 13 44.91 -7.91 40.43
CA LEU A 13 44.65 -7.41 39.08
C LEU A 13 44.96 -8.43 37.97
N ARG A 14 45.77 -9.46 38.24
CA ARG A 14 46.26 -10.42 37.24
C ARG A 14 45.40 -11.69 37.12
N THR A 15 44.62 -12.05 38.14
CA THR A 15 43.85 -13.30 38.17
C THR A 15 42.42 -13.21 37.62
N GLU A 16 41.85 -12.01 37.43
CA GLU A 16 40.43 -11.85 37.04
C GLU A 16 40.20 -11.50 35.55
N TRP A 17 41.22 -11.50 34.68
CA TRP A 17 41.05 -11.01 33.30
C TRP A 17 40.52 -12.09 32.32
N PRO A 18 39.30 -11.92 31.73
CA PRO A 18 38.71 -12.88 30.78
C PRO A 18 39.28 -12.73 29.36
N PHE A 19 40.53 -12.27 29.22
CA PHE A 19 41.10 -11.93 27.92
C PHE A 19 41.33 -13.17 27.05
N LYS A 20 41.76 -14.29 27.65
CA LYS A 20 41.94 -15.56 26.94
C LYS A 20 40.61 -16.18 26.48
N LEU A 21 39.55 -16.02 27.26
CA LEU A 21 38.22 -16.52 26.90
C LEU A 21 37.60 -15.66 25.78
N ARG A 22 37.73 -14.34 25.86
CA ARG A 22 37.32 -13.41 24.80
C ARG A 22 38.07 -13.63 23.49
N MET A 23 39.36 -13.95 23.55
CA MET A 23 40.21 -14.17 22.37
C MET A 23 39.91 -15.50 21.65
N ARG A 24 39.46 -16.54 22.38
CA ARG A 24 39.02 -17.81 21.78
C ARG A 24 37.61 -17.75 21.18
N LEU A 25 36.75 -16.88 21.69
CA LEU A 25 35.36 -16.68 21.22
C LEU A 25 35.25 -15.65 20.09
N TRP A 26 36.22 -14.76 19.93
CA TRP A 26 36.26 -13.74 18.88
C TRP A 26 36.03 -14.27 17.45
N PRO A 27 36.69 -15.34 16.99
CA PRO A 27 36.42 -15.88 15.65
C PRO A 27 35.01 -16.45 15.49
N LEU A 28 34.42 -16.99 16.56
CA LEU A 28 33.03 -17.46 16.54
C LEU A 28 32.05 -16.30 16.40
N VAL A 29 32.28 -15.20 17.12
CA VAL A 29 31.45 -13.99 16.99
C VAL A 29 31.53 -13.42 15.57
N ILE A 30 32.72 -13.35 14.99
CA ILE A 30 32.91 -12.89 13.60
C ILE A 30 32.21 -13.84 12.61
N GLY A 31 32.33 -15.15 12.79
CA GLY A 31 31.66 -16.14 11.95
C GLY A 31 30.13 -16.05 12.02
N VAL A 32 29.58 -15.87 13.22
CA VAL A 32 28.13 -15.66 13.41
C VAL A 32 27.69 -14.34 12.77
N LEU A 33 28.44 -13.25 12.97
CA LEU A 33 28.13 -11.96 12.35
C LEU A 33 28.14 -12.06 10.82
N PHE A 34 29.13 -12.74 10.25
CA PHE A 34 29.22 -12.99 8.81
C PHE A 34 28.02 -13.78 8.29
N LEU A 35 27.63 -14.85 8.98
CA LEU A 35 26.44 -15.63 8.66
C LEU A 35 25.16 -14.79 8.76
N CYS A 36 25.02 -13.97 9.81
CA CYS A 36 23.90 -13.04 9.96
C CYS A 36 23.84 -12.04 8.80
N CYS A 37 24.98 -11.47 8.38
CA CYS A 37 25.05 -10.56 7.24
C CYS A 37 24.65 -11.26 5.92
N MET A 38 25.16 -12.47 5.66
CA MET A 38 24.75 -13.26 4.49
C MET A 38 23.26 -13.58 4.52
N ALA A 39 22.74 -14.04 5.66
CA ALA A 39 21.33 -14.37 5.83
C ALA A 39 20.45 -13.14 5.60
N THR A 40 20.85 -11.97 6.11
CA THR A 40 20.16 -10.70 5.89
C THR A 40 20.15 -10.33 4.42
N GLY A 41 21.29 -10.45 3.73
CA GLY A 41 21.38 -10.18 2.30
C GLY A 41 20.43 -11.05 1.49
N LEU A 42 20.42 -12.36 1.75
CA LEU A 42 19.50 -13.29 1.09
C LEU A 42 18.04 -12.98 1.40
N ALA A 43 17.72 -12.72 2.67
CA ALA A 43 16.37 -12.38 3.12
C ALA A 43 15.83 -11.11 2.44
N VAL A 44 16.67 -10.10 2.25
CA VAL A 44 16.30 -8.86 1.55
C VAL A 44 15.99 -9.15 0.07
N VAL A 45 16.82 -9.96 -0.60
CA VAL A 45 16.59 -10.34 -2.00
C VAL A 45 15.30 -11.12 -2.15
N THR A 46 15.06 -12.12 -1.30
CA THR A 46 13.83 -12.93 -1.36
C THR A 46 12.60 -12.08 -1.08
N THR A 47 12.66 -11.20 -0.07
CA THR A 47 11.55 -10.30 0.25
C THR A 47 11.25 -9.38 -0.92
N THR A 48 12.28 -8.76 -1.51
CA THR A 48 12.13 -7.88 -2.67
C THR A 48 11.49 -8.61 -3.86
N HIS A 49 11.90 -9.85 -4.13
CA HIS A 49 11.32 -10.66 -5.19
C HIS A 49 9.84 -10.96 -4.93
N MET A 50 9.49 -11.40 -3.71
CA MET A 50 8.10 -11.65 -3.32
C MET A 50 7.25 -10.38 -3.44
N THR A 51 7.75 -9.24 -2.97
CA THR A 51 7.06 -7.95 -3.09
C THR A 51 6.80 -7.60 -4.55
N ARG A 52 7.79 -7.77 -5.45
CA ARG A 52 7.60 -7.49 -6.88
C ARG A 52 6.51 -8.37 -7.50
N VAL A 53 6.48 -9.65 -7.17
CA VAL A 53 5.47 -10.59 -7.68
C VAL A 53 4.07 -10.23 -7.19
N GLN A 54 3.92 -10.02 -5.89
CA GLN A 54 2.62 -9.63 -5.30
C GLN A 54 2.14 -8.28 -5.82
N PHE A 55 3.03 -7.32 -5.99
CA PHE A 55 2.71 -6.02 -6.56
C PHE A 55 2.27 -6.13 -8.03
N ALA A 56 2.93 -6.98 -8.82
CA ALA A 56 2.51 -7.23 -10.20
C ALA A 56 1.10 -7.83 -10.28
N GLN A 57 0.76 -8.77 -9.38
CA GLN A 57 -0.59 -9.34 -9.30
C GLN A 57 -1.63 -8.29 -8.92
N LEU A 58 -1.32 -7.44 -7.94
CA LEU A 58 -2.21 -6.34 -7.54
C LEU A 58 -2.45 -5.39 -8.73
N GLN A 59 -1.39 -5.01 -9.43
CA GLN A 59 -1.47 -4.09 -10.56
C GLN A 59 -2.31 -4.67 -11.72
N GLN A 60 -2.25 -5.99 -11.96
CA GLN A 60 -3.11 -6.65 -12.93
C GLN A 60 -4.59 -6.55 -12.55
N LEU A 61 -4.93 -6.83 -11.29
CA LEU A 61 -6.31 -6.74 -10.79
C LEU A 61 -6.83 -5.31 -10.84
N GLU A 62 -6.01 -4.33 -10.48
CA GLU A 62 -6.36 -2.91 -10.59
C GLU A 62 -6.61 -2.49 -12.03
N GLN A 63 -5.80 -2.99 -12.97
CA GLN A 63 -5.98 -2.72 -14.39
C GLN A 63 -7.30 -3.30 -14.91
N GLU A 64 -7.64 -4.54 -14.54
CA GLU A 64 -8.92 -5.17 -14.88
C GLU A 64 -10.11 -4.38 -14.30
N LYS A 65 -10.03 -3.99 -13.02
CA LYS A 65 -11.04 -3.13 -12.39
C LYS A 65 -11.22 -1.81 -13.13
N ASN A 66 -10.12 -1.16 -13.51
CA ASN A 66 -10.18 0.12 -14.23
C ASN A 66 -10.78 -0.04 -15.63
N GLN A 67 -10.50 -1.14 -16.32
CA GLN A 67 -11.13 -1.46 -17.60
C GLN A 67 -12.64 -1.63 -17.44
N LEU A 68 -13.08 -2.47 -16.48
CA LEU A 68 -14.51 -2.67 -16.19
C LEU A 68 -15.21 -1.37 -15.80
N GLN A 69 -14.55 -0.51 -15.02
CA GLN A 69 -15.10 0.80 -14.64
C GLN A 69 -15.26 1.73 -15.85
N THR A 70 -14.36 1.62 -16.83
CA THR A 70 -14.44 2.39 -18.08
C THR A 70 -15.62 1.89 -18.93
N GLU A 71 -15.75 0.58 -19.10
CA GLU A 71 -16.87 -0.05 -19.81
C GLU A 71 -18.21 0.29 -19.14
N TRP A 72 -18.27 0.22 -17.81
CA TRP A 72 -19.44 0.64 -17.05
C TRP A 72 -19.79 2.12 -17.29
N GLY A 73 -18.78 3.00 -17.31
CA GLY A 73 -18.98 4.41 -17.62
C GLY A 73 -19.53 4.62 -19.03
N GLN A 74 -19.06 3.87 -20.02
CA GLN A 74 -19.59 3.89 -21.38
C GLN A 74 -21.04 3.43 -21.43
N LEU A 75 -21.36 2.31 -20.78
CA LEU A 75 -22.73 1.80 -20.70
C LEU A 75 -23.69 2.79 -20.01
N LEU A 76 -23.23 3.48 -18.96
CA LEU A 76 -24.04 4.49 -18.29
C LEU A 76 -24.30 5.71 -19.19
N LEU A 77 -23.34 6.10 -20.01
CA LEU A 77 -23.53 7.16 -21.01
C LEU A 77 -24.49 6.71 -22.12
N GLU A 78 -24.40 5.44 -22.56
CA GLU A 78 -25.37 4.85 -23.47
C GLU A 78 -26.77 4.85 -22.85
N GLU A 79 -26.94 4.40 -21.60
CA GLU A 79 -28.25 4.42 -20.92
C GLU A 79 -28.78 5.85 -20.73
N GLY A 80 -27.93 6.78 -20.32
CA GLY A 80 -28.27 8.20 -20.17
C GLY A 80 -28.74 8.84 -21.48
N ALA A 81 -28.16 8.45 -22.62
CA ALA A 81 -28.63 8.89 -23.94
C ALA A 81 -30.04 8.38 -24.27
N TRP A 82 -30.45 7.23 -23.72
CA TRP A 82 -31.81 6.68 -23.91
C TRP A 82 -32.82 7.17 -22.85
N SER A 83 -32.32 7.65 -21.70
CA SER A 83 -33.08 8.29 -20.61
C SER A 83 -33.14 9.82 -20.70
N THR A 84 -32.58 10.42 -21.75
CA THR A 84 -32.62 11.88 -21.93
C THR A 84 -34.09 12.32 -22.09
N PRO A 85 -34.54 13.39 -21.39
CA PRO A 85 -35.92 13.91 -21.46
C PRO A 85 -36.47 14.10 -22.87
N ALA A 86 -35.59 14.26 -23.86
CA ALA A 86 -35.89 14.29 -25.28
C ALA A 86 -36.76 13.11 -25.77
N ARG A 87 -36.57 11.89 -25.24
CA ARG A 87 -37.43 10.75 -25.63
C ARG A 87 -38.83 10.86 -25.01
N ILE A 88 -38.93 11.35 -23.78
CA ILE A 88 -40.21 11.59 -23.11
C ILE A 88 -40.95 12.74 -23.80
N GLU A 89 -40.24 13.81 -24.16
CA GLU A 89 -40.75 14.96 -24.90
C GLU A 89 -41.22 14.54 -26.30
N GLN A 90 -40.43 13.76 -27.04
CA GLN A 90 -40.83 13.24 -28.35
C GLN A 90 -42.06 12.33 -28.25
N ILE A 91 -42.14 11.43 -27.28
CA ILE A 91 -43.33 10.60 -27.07
C ILE A 91 -44.53 11.46 -26.65
N ALA A 92 -44.34 12.47 -25.79
CA ALA A 92 -45.40 13.39 -25.36
C ALA A 92 -45.95 14.21 -26.54
N THR A 93 -45.10 14.69 -27.44
CA THR A 93 -45.51 15.42 -28.64
C THR A 93 -46.11 14.50 -29.69
N GLU A 94 -45.50 13.34 -30.00
CA GLU A 94 -45.98 12.46 -31.08
C GLU A 94 -47.20 11.59 -30.70
N ARG A 95 -47.28 11.10 -29.45
CA ARG A 95 -48.35 10.18 -29.01
C ARG A 95 -49.48 10.88 -28.26
N LEU A 96 -49.19 12.00 -27.60
CA LEU A 96 -50.14 12.69 -26.73
C LEU A 96 -50.48 14.10 -27.25
N ASP A 97 -49.94 14.51 -28.40
CA ASP A 97 -50.10 15.84 -29.02
C ASP A 97 -49.85 17.00 -28.03
N MET A 98 -48.97 16.76 -27.04
CA MET A 98 -48.63 17.77 -26.05
C MET A 98 -47.77 18.86 -26.69
N ARG A 99 -48.24 20.09 -26.54
CA ARG A 99 -47.57 21.33 -26.96
C ARG A 99 -47.36 22.24 -25.75
N ILE A 100 -46.31 23.04 -25.79
CA ILE A 100 -46.04 24.03 -24.74
C ILE A 100 -47.17 25.07 -24.77
N PRO A 101 -47.93 25.27 -23.68
CA PRO A 101 -49.05 26.20 -23.66
C PRO A 101 -48.55 27.64 -23.81
N ASP A 102 -49.27 28.43 -24.60
CA ASP A 102 -49.01 29.85 -24.80
C ASP A 102 -49.41 30.64 -23.54
N VAL A 103 -48.88 31.85 -23.36
CA VAL A 103 -49.14 32.69 -22.18
C VAL A 103 -50.64 32.94 -21.95
N ASN A 104 -51.45 32.83 -23.01
CA ASN A 104 -52.90 32.99 -22.96
C ASN A 104 -53.67 31.76 -22.42
N ASP A 105 -53.04 30.60 -22.30
CA ASP A 105 -53.66 29.33 -21.82
C ASP A 105 -53.37 29.05 -20.33
N VAL A 106 -52.72 29.98 -19.61
CA VAL A 106 -52.32 29.79 -18.21
C VAL A 106 -53.25 30.56 -17.26
N GLU A 107 -54.13 29.85 -16.56
CA GLU A 107 -54.99 30.42 -15.51
C GLU A 107 -54.40 30.14 -14.11
N VAL A 108 -54.03 31.20 -13.38
CA VAL A 108 -53.47 31.10 -12.03
C VAL A 108 -54.58 31.13 -10.99
N ILE A 109 -54.87 29.98 -10.41
CA ILE A 109 -55.84 29.85 -9.32
C ILE A 109 -55.15 30.25 -8.01
N ARG A 110 -55.65 31.31 -7.36
CA ARG A 110 -55.18 31.72 -6.02
C ARG A 110 -55.92 30.90 -4.95
N PRO A 111 -55.21 30.46 -3.89
CA PRO A 111 -55.79 29.63 -2.84
C PRO A 111 -56.87 30.34 -2.02
#